data_AF-A0A2V7KIK0-F1
#
_entry.id   AF-A0A2V7KIK0-F1
#
_cell.length_a   1.000
_cell.length_b   1.000
_cell.length_c   1.000
_cell.angle_alpha   90.00
_cell.angle_beta   90.00
_cell.angle_gamma   90.00
#
_symmetry.space_group_name_H-M   'P 1'
#
loop_
_entity.id
_entity.type
_entity.pdbx_description
1 polymer ?
#
loop_
_entity_poly.entity_id
_entity_poly.type
_entity_poly.pdbx_seq_one_letter_code
_entity_poly.pdbx_strand_id
1 'polypeptide(L)'
;MDITRREFLGYTAGAMSVVGAPLPHWTAPSVAERRLKKWRVFCSDQDVLPESSAGYRAVLPQRRWRFEPWEQSDPLSHCSLVIMSSVFLLPEKIAERLRMCLQRGTTVIIESAAGFASHLGFRKHRRSLREGLGLRVAAPVNLWSPPRATPYVDYTWPIRTRVRDFTRLVPPANQPGQIIAWAGDLPVALRQRVGPGTLIYIGSPLGPALLIGDPEAIRWLYAVALSA
;
A
#
# COMPACT_ATOMS: atom_id res chain seq x y z
N MET A 1 -6.94 -0.99 -24.26
CA MET A 1 -8.25 -0.90 -23.58
C MET A 1 -8.05 -0.17 -22.27
N ASP A 2 -8.80 0.91 -22.05
CA ASP A 2 -8.76 1.67 -20.81
C ASP A 2 -9.73 1.05 -19.80
N ILE A 3 -9.23 0.18 -18.91
CA ILE A 3 -10.06 -0.36 -17.81
C ILE A 3 -10.43 0.79 -16.86
N THR A 4 -11.72 0.96 -16.63
CA THR A 4 -12.33 1.91 -15.70
C THR A 4 -12.41 1.29 -14.29
N ARG A 5 -12.56 2.12 -13.25
CA ARG A 5 -12.78 1.65 -11.87
C ARG A 5 -13.94 0.66 -11.75
N ARG A 6 -15.02 0.86 -12.52
CA ARG A 6 -16.20 -0.01 -12.48
C ARG A 6 -15.91 -1.40 -13.04
N GLU A 7 -15.13 -1.47 -14.12
CA GLU A 7 -14.69 -2.74 -14.70
C GLU A 7 -13.69 -3.44 -13.77
N PHE A 8 -12.80 -2.71 -13.12
CA PHE A 8 -11.92 -3.24 -12.07
C PHE A 8 -12.70 -3.94 -10.95
N LEU A 9 -13.75 -3.31 -10.43
CA LEU A 9 -14.62 -3.91 -9.41
C LEU A 9 -15.36 -5.13 -9.96
N GLY A 10 -15.82 -5.07 -11.22
CA GLY A 10 -16.44 -6.21 -11.91
C GLY A 10 -15.52 -7.41 -12.07
N TYR A 11 -14.25 -7.20 -12.43
CA TYR A 11 -13.24 -8.27 -12.53
C TYR A 11 -12.86 -8.84 -11.16
N THR A 12 -12.75 -7.99 -10.14
CA THR A 12 -12.47 -8.41 -8.76
C THR A 12 -13.61 -9.27 -8.20
N ALA A 13 -14.87 -8.88 -8.45
CA ALA A 13 -16.05 -9.64 -8.05
C ALA A 13 -16.24 -10.92 -8.88
N GLY A 14 -16.06 -10.87 -10.21
CA GLY A 14 -16.26 -12.01 -11.11
C GLY A 14 -15.22 -13.13 -10.94
N ALA A 15 -13.99 -12.82 -10.51
CA ALA A 15 -12.98 -13.83 -10.21
C ALA A 15 -13.34 -14.70 -8.98
N MET A 16 -14.23 -14.22 -8.09
CA MET A 16 -14.70 -14.97 -6.91
C MET A 16 -15.74 -16.03 -7.26
N SER A 17 -16.48 -15.86 -8.38
CA SER A 17 -17.51 -16.82 -8.80
C SER A 17 -16.92 -18.17 -9.25
N VAL A 18 -15.61 -18.21 -9.58
CA VAL A 18 -14.93 -19.43 -10.06
C VAL A 18 -14.23 -20.17 -8.92
N VAL A 19 -14.01 -19.54 -7.76
CA VAL A 19 -13.34 -20.15 -6.60
C VAL A 19 -14.29 -20.09 -5.40
N GLY A 20 -15.34 -20.92 -5.44
CA GLY A 20 -16.26 -21.14 -4.32
C GLY A 20 -15.61 -21.88 -3.16
N ALA A 21 -14.55 -21.32 -2.56
CA ALA A 21 -13.92 -21.85 -1.36
C ALA A 21 -14.36 -21.02 -0.14
N PRO A 22 -14.80 -21.65 0.96
CA PRO A 22 -15.04 -20.95 2.20
C PRO A 22 -13.73 -20.29 2.67
N LEU A 23 -13.83 -19.04 3.12
CA LEU A 23 -12.71 -18.30 3.70
C LEU A 23 -12.11 -19.14 4.83
N PRO A 24 -10.81 -19.49 4.80
CA PRO A 24 -10.19 -20.14 5.94
C PRO A 24 -10.27 -19.18 7.13
N HIS A 25 -10.75 -19.67 8.28
CA HIS A 25 -10.57 -19.00 9.56
C HIS A 25 -9.06 -18.94 9.84
N TRP A 26 -8.42 -17.88 9.36
CA TRP A 26 -7.02 -17.60 9.63
C TRP A 26 -6.93 -16.99 11.02
N THR A 27 -6.61 -17.83 12.00
CA THR A 27 -6.14 -17.35 13.30
C THR A 27 -4.77 -16.71 13.05
N ALA A 28 -4.70 -15.38 13.07
CA ALA A 28 -3.42 -14.68 13.07
C ALA A 28 -2.52 -15.31 14.15
N PRO A 29 -1.25 -15.61 13.86
CA PRO A 29 -0.37 -16.19 14.88
C PRO A 29 -0.29 -15.17 16.02
N SER A 30 -0.82 -15.54 17.19
CA SER A 30 -0.97 -14.70 18.39
C SER A 30 0.33 -14.04 18.86
N VAL A 31 1.48 -14.49 18.35
CA VAL A 31 2.82 -13.93 18.57
C VAL A 31 3.10 -12.70 17.70
N ALA A 32 2.63 -12.68 16.45
CA ALA A 32 2.80 -11.53 15.54
C ALA A 32 2.01 -10.32 16.04
N GLU A 33 0.76 -10.55 16.47
CA GLU A 33 -0.10 -9.52 17.06
C GLU A 33 0.52 -8.86 18.31
N ARG A 34 1.37 -9.58 19.07
CA ARG A 34 2.04 -9.03 20.26
C ARG A 34 3.16 -8.03 19.92
N ARG A 35 3.89 -8.26 18.82
CA ARG A 35 5.05 -7.42 18.40
C ARG A 35 4.67 -6.12 17.71
N LEU A 36 3.45 -6.00 17.19
CA LEU A 36 2.98 -4.85 16.44
C LEU A 36 2.60 -3.68 17.37
N LYS A 37 3.59 -2.95 17.88
CA LYS A 37 3.43 -1.95 18.97
C LYS A 37 2.23 -1.01 18.77
N LYS A 38 2.21 -0.19 17.72
CA LYS A 38 1.08 0.69 17.35
C LYS A 38 1.11 0.91 15.83
N TRP A 39 -0.04 0.90 15.17
CA TRP A 39 -0.14 1.19 13.74
C TRP A 39 -1.27 2.14 13.40
N ARG A 40 -1.28 2.65 12.16
CA ARG A 40 -2.41 3.41 11.66
C ARG A 40 -2.56 3.34 10.14
N VAL A 41 -3.81 3.21 9.71
CA VAL A 41 -4.21 3.31 8.30
C VAL A 41 -4.92 4.65 8.11
N PHE A 42 -4.33 5.49 7.28
CA PHE A 42 -4.92 6.73 6.80
C PHE A 42 -5.41 6.53 5.38
N CYS A 43 -6.54 7.15 5.13
CA CYS A 43 -7.06 7.30 3.80
C CYS A 43 -6.99 8.78 3.42
N SER A 44 -6.64 9.07 2.17
CA SER A 44 -6.87 10.42 1.63
C SER A 44 -8.37 10.71 1.61
N ASP A 45 -8.79 11.94 1.88
CA ASP A 45 -10.18 12.38 1.73
C ASP A 45 -10.68 12.23 0.27
N GLN A 46 -9.74 12.08 -0.67
CA GLN A 46 -9.98 11.75 -2.06
C GLN A 46 -9.72 10.25 -2.30
N ASP A 47 -10.36 9.38 -1.52
CA ASP A 47 -10.16 7.93 -1.67
C ASP A 47 -10.65 7.46 -3.03
N VAL A 48 -9.71 7.30 -3.96
CA VAL A 48 -10.02 6.80 -5.30
C VAL A 48 -10.31 5.30 -5.26
N LEU A 49 -9.90 4.60 -4.19
CA LEU A 49 -10.03 3.15 -4.03
C LEU A 49 -10.35 2.78 -2.55
N PRO A 50 -11.60 2.98 -2.10
CA PRO A 50 -12.12 2.60 -0.77
C PRO A 50 -11.80 1.19 -0.32
N GLU A 51 -11.77 0.28 -1.29
CA GLU A 51 -11.50 -1.13 -1.09
C GLU A 51 -10.09 -1.34 -0.52
N SER A 52 -9.15 -0.46 -0.86
CA SER A 52 -7.80 -0.56 -0.32
C SER A 52 -7.76 -0.26 1.18
N SER A 53 -8.33 0.89 1.59
CA SER A 53 -8.33 1.28 3.00
C SER A 53 -9.13 0.29 3.84
N ALA A 54 -10.22 -0.27 3.30
CA ALA A 54 -10.97 -1.35 3.90
C ALA A 54 -10.12 -2.63 4.08
N GLY A 55 -9.35 -3.03 3.06
CA GLY A 55 -8.50 -4.22 3.12
C GLY A 55 -7.41 -4.15 4.19
N TYR A 56 -6.68 -3.04 4.28
CA TYR A 56 -5.72 -2.86 5.38
C TYR A 56 -6.39 -2.93 6.76
N ARG A 57 -7.58 -2.31 6.91
CA ARG A 57 -8.32 -2.33 8.19
C ARG A 57 -8.92 -3.69 8.53
N ALA A 58 -9.27 -4.51 7.53
CA ALA A 58 -9.79 -5.85 7.73
C ALA A 58 -8.73 -6.81 8.29
N VAL A 59 -7.46 -6.61 7.90
CA VAL A 59 -6.35 -7.50 8.26
C VAL A 59 -5.65 -7.08 9.55
N LEU A 60 -5.56 -5.78 9.83
CA LEU A 60 -4.84 -5.27 10.99
C LEU A 60 -5.75 -5.23 12.25
N PRO A 61 -5.43 -5.95 13.35
CA PRO A 61 -6.17 -5.91 14.60
C PRO A 61 -6.63 -4.52 15.07
N GLN A 62 -7.94 -4.39 15.27
CA GLN A 62 -8.60 -3.16 15.69
C GLN A 62 -8.24 -2.71 17.12
N ARG A 63 -7.79 -3.65 17.97
CA ARG A 63 -7.57 -3.40 19.41
C ARG A 63 -6.46 -2.40 19.74
N ARG A 64 -5.57 -2.07 18.79
CA ARG A 64 -4.51 -1.06 18.97
C ARG A 64 -4.83 0.29 18.30
N TRP A 65 -6.08 0.49 17.89
CA TRP A 65 -6.63 1.76 17.41
C TRP A 65 -7.08 2.69 18.56
N ARG A 66 -7.18 2.17 19.79
CA ARG A 66 -7.65 2.95 20.95
C ARG A 66 -6.55 3.86 21.46
N PHE A 67 -6.66 5.14 21.15
CA PHE A 67 -6.10 6.19 21.98
C PHE A 67 -6.92 6.22 23.26
N GLU A 68 -6.25 6.16 24.41
CA GLU A 68 -6.92 6.48 25.65
C GLU A 68 -7.37 7.95 25.58
N PRO A 69 -8.57 8.32 26.07
CA PRO A 69 -9.12 9.67 25.94
C PRO A 69 -8.20 10.82 26.42
N TRP A 70 -7.20 10.50 27.24
CA TRP A 70 -6.20 11.44 27.76
C TRP A 70 -4.87 11.47 26.96
N GLU A 71 -4.66 10.60 25.98
CA GLU A 71 -3.54 10.73 25.00
C GLU A 71 -3.89 11.87 24.01
N GLN A 72 -3.82 13.12 24.47
CA GLN A 72 -3.95 14.35 23.65
C GLN A 72 -2.75 14.60 22.71
N SER A 73 -1.89 13.61 22.49
CA SER A 73 -0.66 13.75 21.70
C SER A 73 -0.93 13.43 20.23
N ASP A 74 -0.22 14.11 19.32
CA ASP A 74 -0.28 13.89 17.86
C ASP A 74 -0.43 12.39 17.54
N PRO A 75 -1.53 11.96 16.90
CA PRO A 75 -1.91 10.55 16.86
C PRO A 75 -1.10 9.72 15.85
N LEU A 76 0.06 10.25 15.45
CA LEU A 76 1.14 9.63 14.70
C LEU A 76 2.42 9.40 15.53
N SER A 77 2.51 10.01 16.72
CA SER A 77 3.74 10.16 17.49
C SER A 77 4.33 8.86 18.05
N HIS A 78 3.56 7.77 18.08
CA HIS A 78 3.96 6.50 18.67
C HIS A 78 3.75 5.28 17.76
N CYS A 79 3.41 5.47 16.47
CA CYS A 79 3.21 4.36 15.54
C CYS A 79 4.55 3.79 15.06
N SER A 80 4.71 2.47 15.12
CA SER A 80 5.81 1.76 14.44
C SER A 80 5.51 1.57 12.95
N LEU A 81 4.23 1.55 12.57
CA LEU A 81 3.78 1.45 11.18
C LEU A 81 2.69 2.47 10.86
N VAL A 82 2.88 3.26 9.81
CA VAL A 82 1.86 4.16 9.26
C VAL A 82 1.61 3.78 7.81
N ILE A 83 0.35 3.64 7.42
CA ILE A 83 -0.07 3.26 6.07
C ILE A 83 -0.93 4.37 5.52
N MET A 84 -0.52 4.94 4.39
CA MET A 84 -1.34 5.81 3.55
C MET A 84 -1.84 4.97 2.38
N SER A 85 -3.08 4.48 2.46
CA SER A 85 -3.71 3.72 1.38
C SER A 85 -4.22 4.65 0.27
N SER A 86 -4.21 4.18 -0.98
CA SER A 86 -4.84 4.86 -2.11
C SER A 86 -4.46 6.33 -2.31
N VAL A 87 -3.19 6.69 -2.14
CA VAL A 87 -2.73 8.08 -2.25
C VAL A 87 -2.90 8.58 -3.68
N PHE A 88 -3.76 9.59 -3.83
CA PHE A 88 -3.93 10.35 -5.06
C PHE A 88 -3.20 11.70 -5.00
N LEU A 89 -3.36 12.42 -3.89
CA LEU A 89 -2.63 13.65 -3.60
C LEU A 89 -2.11 13.58 -2.17
N LEU A 90 -0.87 14.00 -1.95
CA LEU A 90 -0.29 14.11 -0.63
C LEU A 90 -0.23 15.58 -0.20
N PRO A 91 -1.13 16.06 0.68
CA PRO A 91 -1.07 17.43 1.19
C PRO A 91 0.21 17.67 1.98
N GLU A 92 0.78 18.88 1.89
CA GLU A 92 2.06 19.21 2.52
C GLU A 92 2.08 18.95 4.03
N LYS A 93 1.01 19.34 4.73
CA LYS A 93 0.86 19.09 6.18
C LYS A 93 0.92 17.60 6.54
N ILE A 94 0.41 16.74 5.67
CA ILE A 94 0.50 15.28 5.86
C ILE A 94 1.91 14.80 5.53
N ALA A 95 2.51 15.30 4.45
CA ALA A 95 3.90 14.98 4.10
C ALA A 95 4.88 15.34 5.23
N GLU A 96 4.77 16.52 5.83
CA GLU A 96 5.54 16.95 7.00
C GLU A 96 5.40 15.96 8.17
N ARG A 97 4.18 15.53 8.47
CA ARG A 97 3.93 14.55 9.53
C ARG A 97 4.56 13.20 9.24
N LEU A 98 4.46 12.71 8.00
CA LEU A 98 5.10 11.46 7.60
C LEU A 98 6.63 11.57 7.65
N ARG A 99 7.20 12.72 7.27
CA ARG A 99 8.63 12.99 7.44
C ARG A 99 9.03 12.93 8.91
N MET A 100 8.25 13.52 9.82
CA MET A 100 8.50 13.42 11.26
C MET A 100 8.41 11.97 11.77
N CYS A 101 7.44 11.16 11.29
CA CYS A 101 7.36 9.73 11.61
C CYS A 101 8.64 8.99 11.18
N LEU A 102 9.08 9.20 9.93
CA LEU A 102 10.30 8.58 9.42
C LEU A 102 11.53 8.97 10.27
N GLN A 103 11.64 10.24 10.70
CA GLN A 103 12.72 10.68 11.59
C GLN A 103 12.67 10.08 13.00
N ARG A 104 11.54 9.51 13.42
CA ARG A 104 11.38 8.81 14.70
C ARG A 104 11.57 7.29 14.58
N GLY A 105 11.89 6.79 13.40
CA GLY A 105 12.11 5.37 13.16
C GLY A 105 10.88 4.61 12.66
N THR A 106 9.76 5.29 12.45
CA THR A 106 8.52 4.66 11.95
C THR A 106 8.71 4.11 10.53
N THR A 107 8.10 2.96 10.25
CA THR A 107 7.89 2.49 8.88
C THR A 107 6.64 3.13 8.30
N VAL A 108 6.76 3.77 7.13
CA VAL A 108 5.66 4.41 6.40
C VAL A 108 5.44 3.67 5.09
N ILE A 109 4.23 3.16 4.86
CA ILE A 109 3.78 2.62 3.57
C ILE A 109 2.96 3.70 2.85
N ILE A 110 3.34 4.01 1.61
CA ILE A 110 2.58 4.81 0.66
C ILE A 110 2.13 3.90 -0.47
N GLU A 111 0.83 3.64 -0.54
CA GLU A 111 0.23 2.95 -1.67
C GLU A 111 -0.37 3.97 -2.63
N SER A 112 -0.01 3.91 -3.92
CA SER A 112 -0.55 4.82 -4.94
C SER A 112 -1.84 4.26 -5.54
N ALA A 113 -2.85 5.13 -5.66
CA ALA A 113 -4.04 4.88 -6.50
C ALA A 113 -4.01 5.73 -7.79
N ALA A 114 -2.90 6.41 -8.08
CA ALA A 114 -2.82 7.36 -9.20
C ALA A 114 -2.75 6.68 -10.58
N GLY A 115 -2.77 5.34 -10.64
CA GLY A 115 -2.93 4.59 -11.89
C GLY A 115 -4.24 4.92 -12.61
N PHE A 116 -5.26 5.36 -11.87
CA PHE A 116 -6.58 5.74 -12.41
C PHE A 116 -6.74 7.26 -12.60
N ALA A 117 -5.68 8.03 -12.40
CA ALA A 117 -5.74 9.49 -12.49
C ALA A 117 -5.84 9.96 -13.96
N SER A 118 -6.52 11.09 -14.17
CA SER A 118 -6.35 11.86 -15.42
C SER A 118 -4.90 12.33 -15.56
N HIS A 119 -4.46 12.67 -16.77
CA HIS A 119 -3.09 13.13 -16.99
C HIS A 119 -2.69 14.32 -16.08
N LEU A 120 -3.59 15.31 -15.94
CA LEU A 120 -3.37 16.45 -15.05
C LEU A 120 -3.35 16.02 -13.57
N GLY A 121 -4.24 15.11 -13.17
CA GLY A 121 -4.27 14.54 -11.82
C GLY A 121 -2.98 13.79 -11.49
N PHE A 122 -2.48 12.98 -12.43
CA PHE A 122 -1.23 12.26 -12.29
C PHE A 122 -0.01 13.19 -12.16
N ARG A 123 0.02 14.29 -12.92
CA ARG A 123 1.08 15.31 -12.77
C ARG A 123 1.08 15.93 -11.37
N LYS A 124 -0.10 16.21 -10.79
CA LYS A 124 -0.22 16.70 -9.42
C LYS A 124 0.22 15.64 -8.40
N HIS A 125 -0.21 14.39 -8.57
CA HIS A 125 0.23 13.26 -7.76
C HIS A 125 1.76 13.15 -7.70
N ARG A 126 2.38 13.03 -8.88
CA ARG A 126 3.84 12.91 -9.03
C ARG A 126 4.59 14.09 -8.40
N ARG A 127 4.05 15.30 -8.54
CA ARG A 127 4.59 16.50 -7.90
C ARG A 127 4.54 16.38 -6.36
N SER A 128 3.37 16.05 -5.81
CA SER A 128 3.17 15.97 -4.36
C SER A 128 4.03 14.90 -3.68
N LEU A 129 4.22 13.73 -4.30
CA LEU A 129 5.12 12.70 -3.78
C LEU A 129 6.58 13.14 -3.78
N ARG A 130 7.01 13.81 -4.87
CA ARG A 130 8.38 14.29 -5.02
C ARG A 130 8.69 15.39 -4.01
N GLU A 131 7.81 16.38 -3.87
CA GLU A 131 8.01 17.53 -2.99
C GLU A 131 7.83 17.12 -1.52
N GLY A 132 6.80 16.33 -1.22
CA GLY A 132 6.49 15.95 0.16
C GLY A 132 7.42 14.90 0.76
N LEU A 133 7.85 13.91 -0.03
CA LEU A 133 8.60 12.73 0.45
C LEU A 133 9.86 12.41 -0.34
N GLY A 134 10.22 13.21 -1.36
CA GLY A 134 11.33 12.89 -2.26
C GLY A 134 11.06 11.69 -3.18
N LEU A 135 9.84 11.14 -3.18
CA LEU A 135 9.47 9.97 -3.97
C LEU A 135 9.19 10.34 -5.42
N ARG A 136 9.98 9.80 -6.35
CA ARG A 136 9.79 9.94 -7.79
C ARG A 136 9.10 8.70 -8.34
N VAL A 137 8.08 8.93 -9.16
CA VAL A 137 7.30 7.86 -9.81
C VAL A 137 7.27 8.08 -11.32
N ALA A 138 7.23 6.98 -12.07
CA ALA A 138 7.10 6.95 -13.51
C ALA A 138 5.61 6.98 -13.93
N ALA A 139 5.35 7.15 -15.23
CA ALA A 139 3.98 7.18 -15.74
C ALA A 139 3.21 5.87 -15.45
N PRO A 140 1.89 5.92 -15.27
CA PRO A 140 1.09 4.71 -15.07
C PRO A 140 1.24 3.72 -16.23
N VAL A 141 1.28 2.43 -15.91
CA VAL A 141 1.37 1.34 -16.89
C VAL A 141 0.16 0.41 -16.71
N ASN A 142 -0.46 0.02 -17.82
CA ASN A 142 -1.53 -0.96 -17.83
C ASN A 142 -0.94 -2.37 -18.00
N LEU A 143 -1.00 -3.20 -16.95
CA LEU A 143 -0.49 -4.57 -16.95
C LEU A 143 -1.29 -5.56 -17.82
N TRP A 144 -2.48 -5.17 -18.27
CA TRP A 144 -3.38 -6.02 -19.04
C TRP A 144 -3.33 -5.71 -20.54
N SER A 145 -2.53 -4.72 -20.95
CA SER A 145 -2.31 -4.43 -22.36
C SER A 145 -1.08 -5.19 -22.87
N PRO A 146 -1.18 -5.85 -24.05
CA PRO A 146 -0.03 -6.50 -24.68
C PRO A 146 1.19 -5.56 -24.74
N PRO A 147 2.41 -6.07 -24.53
CA PRO A 147 2.78 -7.49 -24.41
C PRO A 147 2.70 -8.06 -22.98
N ARG A 148 2.27 -7.26 -22.00
CA ARG A 148 2.28 -7.65 -20.58
C ARG A 148 0.92 -8.27 -20.28
N ALA A 149 0.93 -9.55 -19.91
CA ALA A 149 -0.24 -10.30 -19.46
C ALA A 149 0.08 -10.98 -18.13
N THR A 150 0.82 -10.27 -17.26
CA THR A 150 1.26 -10.77 -15.95
C THR A 150 0.37 -10.16 -14.88
N PRO A 151 -0.69 -10.85 -14.40
CA PRO A 151 -1.61 -10.32 -13.40
C PRO A 151 -1.05 -10.51 -11.99
N TYR A 152 0.27 -10.51 -11.81
CA TYR A 152 0.91 -10.82 -10.54
C TYR A 152 2.06 -9.85 -10.25
N VAL A 153 2.16 -9.49 -8.98
CA VAL A 153 3.28 -8.76 -8.40
C VAL A 153 4.06 -9.70 -7.50
N ASP A 154 5.32 -9.90 -7.85
CA ASP A 154 6.30 -10.68 -7.12
C ASP A 154 7.03 -9.77 -6.13
N TYR A 155 6.66 -9.86 -4.85
CA TYR A 155 7.40 -9.23 -3.77
C TYR A 155 8.62 -10.07 -3.40
N THR A 156 9.73 -9.42 -3.10
CA THR A 156 11.02 -10.05 -2.77
C THR A 156 11.49 -9.72 -1.36
N TRP A 157 10.86 -8.74 -0.71
CA TRP A 157 11.12 -8.32 0.66
C TRP A 157 9.81 -7.94 1.35
N PRO A 158 9.64 -8.19 2.68
CA PRO A 158 10.59 -8.85 3.58
C PRO A 158 10.62 -10.36 3.42
N ILE A 159 9.60 -10.91 2.78
CA ILE A 159 9.49 -12.29 2.36
C ILE A 159 9.15 -12.32 0.86
N ARG A 160 9.48 -13.42 0.20
CA ARG A 160 9.00 -13.67 -1.16
C ARG A 160 7.51 -14.00 -1.09
N THR A 161 6.70 -13.23 -1.82
CA THR A 161 5.24 -13.39 -1.90
C THR A 161 4.81 -13.10 -3.32
N ARG A 162 3.80 -13.79 -3.84
CA ARG A 162 3.20 -13.49 -5.15
C ARG A 162 1.75 -13.11 -4.96
N VAL A 163 1.42 -11.86 -5.24
CA VAL A 163 0.06 -11.32 -5.08
C VAL A 163 -0.54 -11.03 -6.44
N ARG A 164 -1.81 -11.39 -6.63
CA ARG A 164 -2.53 -11.07 -7.86
C ARG A 164 -2.81 -9.56 -7.91
N ASP A 165 -2.39 -8.91 -8.98
CA ASP A 165 -2.74 -7.53 -9.27
C ASP A 165 -3.80 -7.45 -10.37
N PHE A 166 -4.72 -6.53 -10.16
CA PHE A 166 -5.89 -6.34 -11.00
C PHE A 166 -5.89 -4.94 -11.65
N THR A 167 -4.79 -4.18 -11.59
CA THR A 167 -4.82 -2.73 -11.77
C THR A 167 -3.86 -2.16 -12.83
N ARG A 168 -3.97 -0.83 -13.02
CA ARG A 168 -2.91 0.01 -13.56
C ARG A 168 -1.95 0.32 -12.43
N LEU A 169 -0.67 0.05 -12.63
CA LEU A 169 0.36 0.35 -11.64
C LEU A 169 1.08 1.65 -11.95
N VAL A 170 1.62 2.27 -10.90
CA VAL A 170 2.47 3.44 -11.00
C VAL A 170 3.89 3.02 -10.58
N PRO A 171 4.83 2.79 -11.53
CA PRO A 171 6.17 2.33 -11.17
C PRO A 171 6.92 3.40 -10.36
N PRO A 172 7.81 3.03 -9.43
CA PRO A 172 8.83 3.95 -8.97
C PRO A 172 9.72 4.37 -10.14
N ALA A 173 10.12 5.64 -10.19
CA ALA A 173 11.12 6.09 -11.15
C ALA A 173 12.53 5.68 -10.70
N ASN A 174 13.53 5.85 -11.58
CA ASN A 174 14.93 5.62 -11.20
C ASN A 174 15.33 6.55 -10.04
N GLN A 175 15.59 5.96 -8.86
CA GLN A 175 15.92 6.65 -7.64
C GLN A 175 16.61 5.75 -6.62
N PRO A 176 17.29 6.33 -5.61
CA PRO A 176 17.87 5.56 -4.52
C PRO A 176 16.83 4.72 -3.78
N GLY A 177 17.24 3.53 -3.36
CA GLY A 177 16.41 2.57 -2.61
C GLY A 177 16.44 1.19 -3.26
N GLN A 178 15.86 0.23 -2.56
CA GLN A 178 15.80 -1.16 -2.98
C GLN A 178 14.45 -1.44 -3.63
N ILE A 179 14.44 -1.92 -4.88
CA ILE A 179 13.20 -2.45 -5.47
C ILE A 179 12.83 -3.73 -4.73
N ILE A 180 11.61 -3.77 -4.21
CA ILE A 180 11.12 -4.88 -3.38
C ILE A 180 9.96 -5.63 -4.02
N ALA A 181 9.41 -5.16 -5.14
CA ALA A 181 8.39 -5.89 -5.88
C ALA A 181 8.45 -5.62 -7.39
N TRP A 182 8.07 -6.63 -8.16
CA TRP A 182 8.17 -6.66 -9.63
C TRP A 182 6.89 -7.20 -10.27
N ALA A 183 6.50 -6.66 -11.42
CA ALA A 183 5.52 -7.26 -12.32
C ALA A 183 6.24 -7.62 -13.63
N GLY A 184 6.70 -8.87 -13.73
CA GLY A 184 7.67 -9.26 -14.74
C GLY A 184 8.99 -8.51 -14.56
N ASP A 185 9.36 -7.70 -15.55
CA ASP A 185 10.56 -6.84 -15.55
C ASP A 185 10.30 -5.45 -14.93
N LEU A 186 9.05 -5.12 -14.59
CA LEU A 186 8.67 -3.77 -14.14
C LEU A 186 8.81 -3.64 -12.63
N PRO A 187 9.58 -2.66 -12.12
CA PRO A 187 9.54 -2.32 -10.71
C PRO A 187 8.15 -1.82 -10.31
N VAL A 188 7.63 -2.28 -9.17
CA VAL A 188 6.30 -1.91 -8.67
C VAL A 188 6.35 -1.35 -7.25
N ALA A 189 7.30 -1.80 -6.44
CA ALA A 189 7.46 -1.29 -5.08
C ALA A 189 8.93 -1.01 -4.76
N LEU A 190 9.15 0.03 -3.95
CA LEU A 190 10.47 0.51 -3.53
C LEU A 190 10.49 0.60 -2.01
N ARG A 191 11.60 0.20 -1.41
CA ARG A 191 11.94 0.44 0.00
C ARG A 191 13.14 1.36 0.10
N GLN A 192 13.02 2.42 0.89
CA GLN A 192 14.09 3.37 1.14
C GLN A 192 14.24 3.64 2.64
N ARG A 193 15.48 3.73 3.13
CA ARG A 193 15.76 4.23 4.47
C ARG A 193 15.75 5.76 4.45
N VAL A 194 15.02 6.36 5.39
CA VAL A 194 14.91 7.82 5.55
C VAL A 194 15.18 8.15 7.01
N GLY A 195 16.39 8.62 7.29
CA GLY A 195 16.88 8.71 8.66
C GLY A 195 16.82 7.33 9.37
N PRO A 196 16.28 7.25 10.60
CA PRO A 196 16.08 5.99 11.30
C PRO A 196 14.87 5.18 10.81
N GLY A 197 13.98 5.78 10.00
CA GLY A 197 12.75 5.15 9.53
C GLY A 197 12.87 4.46 8.17
N THR A 198 11.78 3.83 7.76
CA THR A 198 11.68 3.11 6.48
C THR A 198 10.48 3.62 5.70
N LEU A 199 10.72 4.08 4.47
CA LEU A 199 9.66 4.44 3.52
C LEU A 199 9.48 3.29 2.53
N ILE A 200 8.25 2.82 2.39
CA ILE A 200 7.85 1.79 1.43
C ILE A 200 6.84 2.42 0.50
N TYR A 201 7.15 2.43 -0.79
CA TYR A 201 6.23 2.83 -1.84
C TYR A 201 5.68 1.58 -2.54
N ILE A 202 4.37 1.53 -2.76
CA ILE A 202 3.68 0.48 -3.50
C ILE A 202 2.89 1.13 -4.64
N GLY A 203 3.27 0.81 -5.88
CA GLY A 203 2.67 1.33 -7.10
C GLY A 203 1.42 0.60 -7.59
N SER A 204 1.18 -0.61 -7.07
CA SER A 204 0.02 -1.45 -7.34
C SER A 204 -0.76 -1.61 -6.04
N PRO A 205 -2.05 -1.22 -5.97
CA PRO A 205 -2.82 -1.31 -4.74
C PRO A 205 -2.87 -2.73 -4.18
N LEU A 206 -2.30 -2.93 -3.00
CA LEU A 206 -2.29 -4.19 -2.26
C LEU A 206 -3.60 -4.35 -1.46
N GLY A 207 -4.18 -3.23 -1.02
CA GLY A 207 -5.38 -3.23 -0.18
C GLY A 207 -6.57 -4.04 -0.73
N PRO A 208 -6.92 -4.01 -2.03
CA PRO A 208 -7.95 -4.88 -2.57
C PRO A 208 -7.68 -6.38 -2.38
N ALA A 209 -6.42 -6.82 -2.53
CA ALA A 209 -6.04 -8.22 -2.28
C ALA A 209 -6.19 -8.57 -0.78
N LEU A 210 -5.84 -7.63 0.11
CA LEU A 210 -6.08 -7.78 1.55
C LEU A 210 -7.58 -7.89 1.88
N LEU A 211 -8.42 -7.10 1.21
CA LEU A 211 -9.87 -7.09 1.45
C LEU A 211 -10.52 -8.42 1.11
N ILE A 212 -10.09 -9.08 0.03
CA ILE A 212 -10.61 -10.39 -0.37
C ILE A 212 -9.95 -11.57 0.37
N GLY A 213 -9.03 -11.28 1.29
CA GLY A 213 -8.39 -12.30 2.12
C GLY A 213 -7.25 -13.06 1.44
N ASP A 214 -6.54 -12.45 0.48
CA ASP A 214 -5.37 -13.07 -0.15
C ASP A 214 -4.30 -13.43 0.93
N PRO A 215 -3.99 -14.73 1.13
CA PRO A 215 -3.08 -15.15 2.20
C PRO A 215 -1.66 -14.63 2.03
N GLU A 216 -1.18 -14.49 0.78
CA GLU A 216 0.18 -14.03 0.47
C GLU A 216 0.30 -12.52 0.69
N ALA A 217 -0.75 -11.75 0.36
CA ALA A 217 -0.82 -10.32 0.67
C ALA A 217 -0.86 -10.06 2.19
N ILE A 218 -1.69 -10.83 2.91
CA ILE A 218 -1.80 -10.75 4.37
C ILE A 218 -0.44 -11.06 5.02
N ARG A 219 0.16 -12.21 4.64
CA ARG A 219 1.44 -12.66 5.18
C ARG A 219 2.54 -11.64 4.93
N TRP A 220 2.57 -11.01 3.75
CA TRP A 220 3.50 -9.94 3.42
C TRP A 220 3.32 -8.72 4.32
N LEU A 221 2.09 -8.23 4.50
CA LEU A 221 1.81 -7.07 5.36
C LEU A 221 2.26 -7.31 6.81
N TYR A 222 1.95 -8.50 7.36
CA TYR A 222 2.42 -8.86 8.69
C TYR A 222 3.95 -8.93 8.77
N ALA A 223 4.62 -9.48 7.76
CA ALA A 223 6.07 -9.55 7.73
C ALA A 223 6.71 -8.15 7.65
N VAL A 224 6.11 -7.21 6.90
CA VAL A 224 6.56 -5.80 6.88
C VAL A 224 6.42 -5.19 8.25
N ALA A 225 5.25 -5.37 8.86
CA ALA A 225 4.93 -4.77 10.14
C ALA A 225 5.77 -5.33 11.30
N LEU A 226 6.29 -6.57 11.18
CA LEU A 226 7.26 -7.17 12.10
C LEU A 226 8.72 -6.78 11.83
N SER A 227 9.00 -6.26 10.62
CA SER A 227 10.32 -5.74 10.24
C SER A 227 10.46 -4.23 10.53
N ALA A 228 9.40 -3.62 11.04
CA ALA A 228 9.25 -2.19 11.31
C ALA A 228 9.68 -1.80 12.73
#